data_AF-A0A2N1NC55-F1
#
_entry.id   AF-A0A2N1NC55-F1
#
_cell.length_a   1.000
_cell.length_b   1.000
_cell.length_c   1.000
_cell.angle_alpha   90.00
_cell.angle_beta   90.00
_cell.angle_gamma   90.00
#
_symmetry.space_group_name_H-M   'P 1'
#
loop_
_entity.id
_entity.type
_entity.pdbx_description
1 polymer ?
#
loop_
_entity_poly.entity_id
_entity_poly.type
_entity_poly.pdbx_seq_one_letter_code
_entity_poly.pdbx_strand_id
1 'polypeptide(L)'
;MDLKQHQNLIQLKRNSSKLEEPFQQRVVTQKGLTEAIMNHVNNNNWEMLKKCLAALNDSTNHLFDIMDKREKVSDDILKLLEEVMMDKMSLDVLSIYRDYITEFIEEIETKLGTDTWNKVRNAIRRKRINDETDFEEDELEFISELENELKDVKMTVNEFELLMEMKAMSNTEFHKGKRRALKVVKKQLEMSLPISLQVFKVPLRKLLYAHEIWKLSE
;
A
#
# COMPACT_ATOMS: atom_id res chain seq x y z
N MET A 1 1.91 -0.50 7.39
CA MET A 1 0.65 0.27 7.46
C MET A 1 0.87 1.68 6.96
N ASP A 2 0.26 2.01 5.83
CA ASP A 2 0.27 3.36 5.25
C ASP A 2 -0.76 4.29 5.93
N LEU A 3 -0.80 5.57 5.53
CA LEU A 3 -1.71 6.56 6.12
C LEU A 3 -3.19 6.23 5.84
N LYS A 4 -3.48 5.64 4.67
CA LYS A 4 -4.84 5.31 4.25
C LYS A 4 -5.37 4.11 5.05
N GLN A 5 -4.58 3.07 5.20
CA GLN A 5 -4.85 1.90 6.04
C GLN A 5 -5.05 2.31 7.50
N HIS A 6 -4.23 3.25 8.01
CA HIS A 6 -4.40 3.77 9.37
C HIS A 6 -5.73 4.53 9.56
N GLN A 7 -6.08 5.41 8.62
CA GLN A 7 -7.35 6.14 8.65
C GLN A 7 -8.56 5.19 8.55
N ASN A 8 -8.48 4.17 7.69
CA ASN A 8 -9.51 3.14 7.57
C ASN A 8 -9.69 2.37 8.89
N LEU A 9 -8.59 1.96 9.55
CA LEU A 9 -8.64 1.27 10.84
C LEU A 9 -9.32 2.14 11.92
N ILE A 10 -8.99 3.43 11.99
CA ILE A 10 -9.63 4.37 12.93
C ILE A 10 -11.13 4.46 12.68
N GLN A 11 -11.54 4.55 11.41
CA GLN A 11 -12.94 4.63 11.04
C GLN A 11 -13.71 3.34 11.38
N LEU A 12 -13.14 2.17 11.09
CA LEU A 12 -13.73 0.88 11.43
C LEU A 12 -13.85 0.70 12.95
N LYS A 13 -12.82 1.08 13.72
CA LYS A 13 -12.86 1.07 15.18
C LYS A 13 -13.98 1.96 15.72
N ARG A 14 -14.12 3.18 15.17
CA ARG A 14 -15.21 4.09 15.54
C ARG A 14 -16.58 3.52 15.19
N ASN A 15 -16.74 2.90 14.01
CA ASN A 15 -17.99 2.27 13.60
C ASN A 15 -18.36 1.11 14.54
N SER A 16 -17.39 0.27 14.89
CA SER A 16 -17.57 -0.83 15.85
C SER A 16 -18.03 -0.33 17.22
N SER A 17 -17.33 0.65 17.80
CA SER A 17 -17.70 1.21 19.11
C SER A 17 -19.08 1.87 19.12
N LYS A 18 -19.52 2.48 18.01
CA LYS A 18 -20.85 3.10 17.89
C LYS A 18 -22.00 2.09 17.95
N LEU A 19 -21.75 0.80 17.71
CA LEU A 19 -22.78 -0.24 17.75
C LEU A 19 -22.96 -0.85 19.14
N GLU A 20 -22.00 -0.67 20.04
CA GLU A 20 -21.96 -1.35 21.34
C GLU A 20 -23.05 -0.86 22.30
N GLU A 21 -23.18 0.46 22.47
CA GLU A 21 -24.19 1.05 23.34
C GLU A 21 -25.64 0.77 22.84
N PRO A 22 -25.99 1.00 21.55
CA PRO A 22 -27.31 0.65 21.04
C PRO A 22 -27.66 -0.83 21.21
N PHE A 23 -26.67 -1.72 21.00
CA PHE A 23 -26.87 -3.15 21.21
C PHE A 23 -27.21 -3.47 22.67
N GLN A 24 -26.42 -2.96 23.62
CA GLN A 24 -26.67 -3.18 25.05
C GLN A 24 -28.03 -2.64 25.50
N GLN A 25 -28.39 -1.42 25.09
CA GLN A 25 -29.68 -0.81 25.41
C GLN A 25 -30.85 -1.66 24.91
N ARG A 26 -30.74 -2.24 23.70
CA ARG A 26 -31.78 -3.08 23.10
C ARG A 26 -31.90 -4.43 23.81
N VAL A 27 -30.78 -5.06 24.19
CA VAL A 27 -30.81 -6.28 25.00
C VAL A 27 -31.51 -6.04 26.34
N VAL A 28 -31.25 -4.91 27.01
CA VAL A 28 -31.94 -4.53 28.25
C VAL A 28 -33.44 -4.33 28.01
N THR A 29 -33.81 -3.62 26.95
CA THR A 29 -35.21 -3.40 26.56
C THR A 29 -35.94 -4.72 26.31
N GLN A 30 -35.29 -5.67 25.63
CA GLN A 30 -35.89 -6.96 25.30
C GLN A 30 -36.15 -7.82 26.55
N LYS A 31 -35.23 -7.79 27.53
CA LYS A 31 -35.46 -8.44 28.83
C LYS A 31 -36.65 -7.84 29.56
N GLY A 32 -36.71 -6.51 29.66
CA GLY A 32 -37.83 -5.81 30.32
C GLY A 32 -39.19 -6.08 29.66
N LEU A 33 -39.24 -6.13 28.33
CA LEU A 33 -40.47 -6.48 27.59
C LEU A 33 -40.91 -7.93 27.85
N THR A 34 -39.97 -8.86 27.98
CA THR A 34 -40.26 -10.27 28.28
C THR A 34 -40.89 -10.42 29.67
N GLU A 35 -40.34 -9.72 30.66
CA GLU A 35 -40.90 -9.67 32.03
C GLU A 35 -42.29 -9.02 32.04
N ALA A 36 -42.49 -7.93 31.30
CA ALA A 36 -43.77 -7.25 31.17
C ALA A 36 -44.84 -8.16 30.54
N ILE A 37 -44.50 -8.93 29.50
CA ILE A 37 -45.41 -9.90 28.87
C ILE A 37 -45.86 -10.93 29.91
N MET A 38 -44.94 -11.52 30.68
CA MET A 38 -45.27 -12.51 31.70
C MET A 38 -46.25 -11.95 32.75
N ASN A 39 -46.04 -10.70 33.18
CA ASN A 39 -46.93 -10.01 34.11
C ASN A 39 -48.32 -9.71 33.51
N HIS A 40 -48.39 -9.29 32.25
CA HIS A 40 -49.66 -8.97 31.59
C HIS A 40 -50.49 -10.22 31.26
N VAL A 41 -49.85 -11.36 30.97
CA VAL A 41 -50.52 -12.67 30.86
C VAL A 41 -51.21 -13.03 32.17
N ASN A 42 -50.49 -12.96 33.30
CA ASN A 42 -51.03 -13.32 34.61
C ASN A 42 -52.20 -12.41 35.04
N ASN A 43 -52.20 -11.16 34.56
CA ASN A 43 -53.22 -10.16 34.87
C ASN A 43 -54.33 -10.04 33.80
N ASN A 44 -54.38 -10.93 32.80
CA ASN A 44 -55.35 -10.91 31.69
C ASN A 44 -55.47 -9.56 30.94
N ASN A 45 -54.38 -8.77 30.87
CA ASN A 45 -54.37 -7.47 30.22
C ASN A 45 -53.94 -7.58 28.75
N TRP A 46 -54.89 -7.99 27.90
CA TRP A 46 -54.64 -8.29 26.48
C TRP A 46 -54.20 -7.09 25.63
N GLU A 47 -54.69 -5.89 25.92
CA GLU A 47 -54.28 -4.67 25.20
C GLU A 47 -52.81 -4.33 25.44
N MET A 48 -52.35 -4.40 26.70
CA MET A 48 -50.94 -4.18 27.01
C MET A 48 -50.06 -5.31 26.47
N LEU A 49 -50.55 -6.55 26.50
CA LEU A 49 -49.83 -7.69 25.91
C LEU A 49 -49.59 -7.47 24.41
N LYS A 50 -50.61 -7.04 23.66
CA LYS A 50 -50.49 -6.74 22.23
C LYS A 50 -49.44 -5.65 21.95
N LYS A 51 -49.40 -4.60 22.78
CA LYS A 51 -48.39 -3.53 22.68
C LYS A 51 -46.99 -4.04 22.99
N CYS A 52 -46.81 -4.85 24.04
CA CYS A 52 -45.52 -5.43 24.39
C CYS A 52 -44.99 -6.37 23.30
N LEU A 53 -45.86 -7.19 22.69
CA LEU A 53 -45.48 -8.06 21.57
C LEU A 53 -45.08 -7.27 20.32
N ALA A 54 -45.79 -6.19 20.00
CA ALA A 54 -45.41 -5.30 18.89
C ALA A 54 -44.04 -4.64 19.14
N ALA A 55 -43.81 -4.13 20.35
CA ALA A 55 -42.53 -3.53 20.74
C ALA A 55 -41.39 -4.58 20.77
N LEU A 56 -41.68 -5.81 21.15
CA LEU A 56 -40.72 -6.92 21.14
C LEU A 56 -40.31 -7.27 19.71
N ASN A 57 -41.26 -7.34 18.79
CA ASN A 57 -41.00 -7.59 17.38
C ASN A 57 -40.14 -6.48 16.75
N ASP A 58 -40.49 -5.21 17.03
CA ASP A 58 -39.71 -4.05 16.58
C ASP A 58 -38.27 -4.08 17.13
N SER A 59 -38.12 -4.31 18.43
CA SER A 59 -36.80 -4.44 19.07
C SER A 59 -35.99 -5.60 18.51
N THR A 60 -36.64 -6.69 18.12
CA THR A 60 -35.99 -7.87 17.52
C THR A 60 -35.47 -7.56 16.12
N ASN A 61 -36.28 -6.91 15.27
CA ASN A 61 -35.85 -6.47 13.94
C ASN A 61 -34.64 -5.52 14.02
N HIS A 62 -34.67 -4.58 14.96
CA HIS A 62 -33.55 -3.67 15.18
C HIS A 62 -32.28 -4.38 15.67
N LEU A 63 -32.40 -5.45 16.46
CA LEU A 63 -31.25 -6.25 16.87
C LEU A 63 -30.64 -6.99 15.68
N PHE A 64 -31.46 -7.54 14.78
CA PHE A 64 -30.98 -8.11 13.52
C PHE A 64 -30.24 -7.06 12.68
N ASP A 65 -30.78 -5.84 12.53
CA ASP A 65 -30.10 -4.75 11.81
C ASP A 65 -28.72 -4.40 12.41
N ILE A 66 -28.61 -4.41 13.74
CA ILE A 66 -27.35 -4.14 14.44
C ILE A 66 -26.36 -5.30 14.24
N MET A 67 -26.85 -6.54 14.27
CA MET A 67 -26.03 -7.73 14.03
C MET A 67 -25.48 -7.75 12.60
N ASP A 68 -26.31 -7.50 11.60
CA ASP A 68 -25.88 -7.41 10.19
C ASP A 68 -24.82 -6.33 9.98
N LYS A 69 -24.98 -5.17 10.64
CA LYS A 69 -23.96 -4.10 10.60
C LYS A 69 -22.66 -4.52 11.27
N ARG A 70 -22.75 -5.26 12.38
CA ARG A 70 -21.58 -5.75 13.12
C ARG A 70 -20.82 -6.81 12.32
N GLU A 71 -21.52 -7.69 11.62
CA GLU A 71 -20.94 -8.68 10.71
C GLU A 71 -20.17 -7.97 9.59
N LYS A 72 -20.79 -7.00 8.90
CA LYS A 72 -20.12 -6.20 7.85
C LYS A 72 -18.85 -5.50 8.35
N VAL A 73 -18.91 -4.87 9.54
CA VAL A 73 -17.72 -4.23 10.12
C VAL A 73 -16.63 -5.26 10.44
N SER A 74 -17.00 -6.47 10.82
CA SER A 74 -16.05 -7.56 11.09
C SER A 74 -15.39 -8.06 9.81
N ASP A 75 -16.15 -8.26 8.74
CA ASP A 75 -15.65 -8.62 7.41
C ASP A 75 -14.69 -7.55 6.86
N ASP A 76 -15.05 -6.27 6.98
CA ASP A 76 -14.19 -5.16 6.58
C ASP A 76 -12.86 -5.13 7.37
N ILE A 77 -12.89 -5.47 8.67
CA ILE A 77 -11.69 -5.59 9.49
C ILE A 77 -10.82 -6.77 9.03
N LEU A 78 -11.42 -7.94 8.77
CA LEU A 78 -10.69 -9.11 8.28
C LEU A 78 -10.02 -8.83 6.94
N LYS A 79 -10.74 -8.21 6.01
CA LYS A 79 -10.19 -7.81 4.72
C LYS A 79 -9.02 -6.83 4.85
N LEU A 80 -9.14 -5.82 5.71
CA LEU A 80 -8.03 -4.90 5.99
C LEU A 80 -6.81 -5.61 6.60
N LEU A 81 -7.03 -6.61 7.45
CA LEU A 81 -5.95 -7.42 8.02
C LEU A 81 -5.25 -8.26 6.96
N GLU A 82 -6.00 -8.92 6.07
CA GLU A 82 -5.45 -9.66 4.93
C GLU A 82 -4.61 -8.75 4.03
N GLU A 83 -5.11 -7.57 3.66
CA GLU A 83 -4.38 -6.58 2.87
C GLU A 83 -3.07 -6.16 3.56
N VAL A 84 -3.11 -5.83 4.85
CA VAL A 84 -1.92 -5.42 5.62
C VAL A 84 -0.92 -6.58 5.77
N MET A 85 -1.40 -7.81 5.93
CA MET A 85 -0.55 -9.00 6.02
C MET A 85 0.14 -9.30 4.70
N MET A 86 -0.58 -9.21 3.57
CA MET A 86 -0.01 -9.41 2.24
C MET A 86 1.02 -8.32 1.89
N ASP A 87 0.74 -7.06 2.21
CA ASP A 87 1.70 -5.96 2.07
C ASP A 87 2.95 -6.19 2.91
N LYS A 88 2.81 -6.68 4.15
CA LYS A 88 3.95 -6.92 5.03
C LYS A 88 4.75 -8.17 4.62
N MET A 89 4.09 -9.27 4.26
CA MET A 89 4.75 -10.47 3.76
C MET A 89 5.50 -10.18 2.46
N SER A 90 4.91 -9.41 1.54
CA SER A 90 5.61 -9.00 0.32
C SER A 90 6.84 -8.15 0.64
N LEU A 91 6.77 -7.23 1.62
CA LEU A 91 7.96 -6.48 2.09
C LEU A 91 9.03 -7.38 2.71
N ASP A 92 8.68 -8.30 3.60
CA ASP A 92 9.64 -9.21 4.25
C ASP A 92 10.32 -10.12 3.22
N VAL A 93 9.56 -10.66 2.27
CA VAL A 93 10.05 -11.43 1.12
C VAL A 93 10.95 -10.58 0.22
N LEU A 94 10.52 -9.36 -0.11
CA LEU A 94 11.31 -8.41 -0.89
C LEU A 94 12.60 -7.98 -0.17
N SER A 95 12.65 -7.97 1.17
CA SER A 95 13.87 -7.66 1.92
C SER A 95 14.92 -8.75 1.74
N ILE A 96 14.53 -10.02 1.92
CA ILE A 96 15.46 -11.15 1.82
C ILE A 96 16.06 -11.20 0.41
N TYR A 97 15.21 -11.15 -0.62
CA TYR A 97 15.69 -11.18 -2.00
C TYR A 97 16.44 -9.91 -2.41
N ARG A 98 16.10 -8.73 -1.86
CA ARG A 98 16.86 -7.50 -2.11
C ARG A 98 18.31 -7.64 -1.70
N ASP A 99 18.58 -8.27 -0.55
CA ASP A 99 19.94 -8.40 -0.03
C ASP A 99 20.77 -9.32 -0.95
N TYR A 100 20.23 -10.48 -1.35
CA TYR A 100 20.87 -11.34 -2.34
C TYR A 100 21.03 -10.70 -3.73
N ILE A 101 20.04 -9.93 -4.19
CA ILE A 101 20.16 -9.18 -5.45
C ILE A 101 21.26 -8.11 -5.33
N THR A 102 21.45 -7.51 -4.15
CA THR A 102 22.51 -6.53 -3.92
C THR A 102 23.88 -7.18 -4.02
N GLU A 103 24.07 -8.31 -3.33
CA GLU A 103 25.30 -9.10 -3.41
C GLU A 103 25.61 -9.52 -4.85
N PHE A 104 24.60 -10.00 -5.57
CA PHE A 104 24.77 -10.40 -6.97
C PHE A 104 25.13 -9.22 -7.89
N ILE A 105 24.51 -8.06 -7.71
CA ILE A 105 24.86 -6.84 -8.47
C ILE A 105 26.29 -6.38 -8.17
N GLU A 106 26.73 -6.48 -6.91
CA GLU A 106 28.11 -6.14 -6.51
C GLU A 106 29.14 -7.10 -7.14
N GLU A 107 28.80 -8.39 -7.28
CA GLU A 107 29.64 -9.36 -7.99
C GLU A 107 29.73 -9.03 -9.49
N ILE A 108 28.61 -8.70 -10.13
CA ILE A 108 28.59 -8.27 -11.53
C ILE A 108 29.38 -6.96 -11.73
N GLU A 109 29.23 -5.99 -10.83
CA GLU A 109 30.02 -4.75 -10.82
C GLU A 109 31.52 -5.04 -10.72
N THR A 110 31.91 -6.02 -9.90
CA THR A 110 33.31 -6.43 -9.73
C THR A 110 33.85 -7.09 -11.00
N LYS A 111 33.07 -7.95 -11.66
CA LYS A 111 33.50 -8.65 -12.89
C LYS A 111 33.62 -7.72 -14.09
N LEU A 112 32.66 -6.82 -14.27
CA LEU A 112 32.66 -5.84 -15.36
C LEU A 112 33.67 -4.71 -15.14
N GLY A 113 34.00 -4.41 -13.88
CA GLY A 113 34.74 -3.21 -13.51
C GLY A 113 33.85 -1.97 -13.48
N THR A 114 34.27 -0.98 -12.67
CA THR A 114 33.45 0.18 -12.32
C THR A 114 32.99 1.01 -13.53
N ASP A 115 33.85 1.19 -14.55
CA ASP A 115 33.53 2.03 -15.70
C ASP A 115 32.49 1.37 -16.62
N THR A 116 32.69 0.10 -17.01
CA THR A 116 31.71 -0.67 -17.79
C THR A 116 30.40 -0.77 -17.04
N TRP A 117 30.45 -1.10 -15.75
CA TRP A 117 29.25 -1.22 -14.93
C TRP A 117 28.45 0.07 -14.87
N ASN A 118 29.10 1.23 -14.74
CA ASN A 118 28.41 2.51 -14.74
C ASN A 118 27.64 2.76 -16.05
N LYS A 119 28.22 2.35 -17.19
CA LYS A 119 27.55 2.45 -18.49
C LYS A 119 26.37 1.49 -18.60
N VAL A 120 26.54 0.22 -18.21
CA VAL A 120 25.45 -0.78 -18.13
C VAL A 120 24.30 -0.29 -17.26
N ARG A 121 24.61 0.17 -16.04
CA ARG A 121 23.63 0.69 -15.08
C ARG A 121 22.86 1.88 -15.64
N ASN A 122 23.55 2.76 -16.38
CA ASN A 122 22.92 3.93 -17.01
C ASN A 122 22.02 3.51 -18.17
N ALA A 123 22.44 2.59 -19.02
CA ALA A 123 21.66 2.07 -20.14
C ALA A 123 20.35 1.42 -19.66
N ILE A 124 20.42 0.50 -18.70
CA ILE A 124 19.25 -0.12 -18.07
C ILE A 124 18.33 0.95 -17.44
N ARG A 125 18.92 1.96 -16.79
CA ARG A 125 18.15 3.03 -16.16
C ARG A 125 17.45 3.91 -17.20
N ARG A 126 18.11 4.25 -18.31
CA ARG A 126 17.61 5.06 -19.41
C ARG A 126 16.44 4.36 -20.09
N LYS A 127 16.66 3.13 -20.58
CA LYS A 127 15.63 2.24 -21.16
C LYS A 127 14.37 2.22 -20.31
N ARG A 128 14.51 1.99 -19.01
CA ARG A 128 13.38 2.00 -18.05
C ARG A 128 12.73 3.37 -17.87
N ILE A 129 13.50 4.46 -17.78
CA ILE A 129 12.93 5.80 -17.55
C ILE A 129 12.13 6.28 -18.76
N ASN A 130 12.53 5.86 -19.95
CA ASN A 130 11.90 6.24 -21.21
C ASN A 130 10.86 5.22 -21.70
N ASP A 131 10.70 4.07 -21.03
CA ASP A 131 9.79 2.98 -21.43
C ASP A 131 10.11 2.41 -22.82
N GLU A 132 11.41 2.24 -23.08
CA GLU A 132 11.93 1.73 -24.36
C GLU A 132 12.12 0.21 -24.34
N THR A 133 12.01 -0.41 -25.52
CA THR A 133 12.16 -1.86 -25.69
C THR A 133 13.61 -2.31 -25.77
N ASP A 134 14.50 -1.45 -26.27
CA ASP A 134 15.88 -1.79 -26.64
C ASP A 134 16.90 -0.77 -26.13
N PHE A 135 18.17 -1.15 -26.22
CA PHE A 135 19.32 -0.30 -25.89
C PHE A 135 19.77 0.52 -27.11
N GLU A 136 20.42 1.65 -26.86
CA GLU A 136 21.00 2.49 -27.92
C GLU A 136 22.28 1.85 -28.48
N GLU A 137 22.64 2.22 -29.71
CA GLU A 137 23.73 1.56 -30.46
C GLU A 137 25.09 1.68 -29.75
N ASP A 138 25.34 2.82 -29.10
CA ASP A 138 26.54 3.08 -28.30
C ASP A 138 26.54 2.38 -26.93
N GLU A 139 25.39 1.85 -26.49
CA GLU A 139 25.25 1.06 -25.27
C GLU A 139 25.52 -0.43 -25.51
N LEU A 140 25.36 -0.92 -26.74
CA LEU A 140 25.38 -2.35 -27.08
C LEU A 140 26.68 -3.05 -26.73
N GLU A 141 27.83 -2.36 -26.80
CA GLU A 141 29.13 -2.91 -26.39
C GLU A 141 29.10 -3.31 -24.91
N PHE A 142 28.67 -2.40 -24.03
CA PHE A 142 28.64 -2.63 -22.59
C PHE A 142 27.54 -3.63 -22.19
N ILE A 143 26.41 -3.64 -22.91
CA ILE A 143 25.36 -4.64 -22.71
C ILE A 143 25.84 -6.04 -23.13
N SER A 144 26.66 -6.14 -24.19
CA SER A 144 27.26 -7.40 -24.60
C SER A 144 28.27 -7.91 -23.57
N GLU A 145 29.03 -7.02 -22.92
CA GLU A 145 29.90 -7.36 -21.78
C GLU A 145 29.07 -7.91 -20.60
N LEU A 146 27.97 -7.23 -20.22
CA LEU A 146 27.04 -7.76 -19.23
C LEU A 146 26.51 -9.14 -19.61
N GLU A 147 26.06 -9.31 -20.86
CA GLU A 147 25.51 -10.58 -21.33
C GLU A 147 26.53 -11.71 -21.21
N ASN A 148 27.82 -11.44 -21.47
CA ASN A 148 28.88 -12.43 -21.30
C ASN A 148 29.05 -12.86 -19.84
N GLU A 149 29.02 -11.93 -18.89
CA GLU A 149 29.11 -12.25 -17.45
C GLU A 149 27.88 -13.03 -16.95
N LEU A 150 26.70 -12.78 -17.51
CA LEU A 150 25.46 -13.45 -17.13
C LEU A 150 25.33 -14.87 -17.70
N LYS A 151 26.08 -15.22 -18.76
CA LYS A 151 26.04 -16.57 -19.38
C LYS A 151 26.41 -17.67 -18.40
N ASP A 152 27.38 -17.43 -17.52
CA ASP A 152 27.85 -18.41 -16.54
C ASP A 152 26.74 -18.89 -15.60
N VAL A 153 25.80 -17.98 -15.29
CA VAL A 153 24.63 -18.26 -14.44
C VAL A 153 23.35 -18.48 -15.24
N LYS A 154 23.45 -18.56 -16.58
CA LYS A 154 22.33 -18.75 -17.51
C LYS A 154 21.23 -17.70 -17.33
N MET A 155 21.61 -16.46 -17.08
CA MET A 155 20.70 -15.33 -16.92
C MET A 155 20.71 -14.46 -18.18
N THR A 156 19.54 -13.99 -18.58
CA THR A 156 19.41 -13.01 -19.67
C THR A 156 19.49 -11.58 -19.15
N VAL A 157 19.82 -10.63 -20.02
CA VAL A 157 19.83 -9.20 -19.66
C VAL A 157 18.44 -8.73 -19.19
N ASN A 158 17.36 -9.22 -19.81
CA ASN A 158 15.99 -8.90 -19.39
C ASN A 158 15.68 -9.42 -17.97
N GLU A 159 16.12 -10.63 -17.62
CA GLU A 159 15.96 -11.15 -16.25
C GLU A 159 16.78 -10.35 -15.25
N PHE A 160 17.99 -9.92 -15.62
CA PHE A 160 18.80 -9.03 -14.81
C PHE A 160 18.15 -7.66 -14.59
N GLU A 161 17.52 -7.08 -15.63
CA GLU A 161 16.71 -5.86 -15.53
C GLU A 161 15.57 -6.01 -14.51
N LEU A 162 14.88 -7.16 -14.52
CA LEU A 162 13.82 -7.48 -13.56
C LEU A 162 14.35 -7.53 -12.12
N LEU A 163 15.55 -8.07 -11.87
CA LEU A 163 16.17 -8.06 -10.54
C LEU A 163 16.51 -6.63 -10.10
N MET A 164 17.07 -5.83 -11.01
CA MET A 164 17.33 -4.41 -10.76
C MET A 164 16.04 -3.62 -10.49
N GLU A 165 14.93 -3.97 -11.14
CA GLU A 165 13.62 -3.40 -10.90
C GLU A 165 13.07 -3.83 -9.53
N MET A 166 13.13 -5.11 -9.20
CA MET A 166 12.71 -5.63 -7.90
C MET A 166 13.46 -4.95 -6.74
N LYS A 167 14.78 -4.73 -6.88
CA LYS A 167 15.58 -3.96 -5.92
C LYS A 167 15.13 -2.50 -5.82
N ALA A 168 14.83 -1.86 -6.96
CA ALA A 168 14.34 -0.49 -6.99
C ALA A 168 12.94 -0.35 -6.39
N MET A 169 12.04 -1.30 -6.66
CA MET A 169 10.70 -1.40 -6.07
C MET A 169 10.79 -1.64 -4.57
N SER A 170 11.64 -2.56 -4.12
CA SER A 170 11.92 -2.78 -2.70
C SER A 170 12.34 -1.46 -2.03
N ASN A 171 13.32 -0.73 -2.55
CA ASN A 171 13.68 0.59 -2.00
C ASN A 171 12.53 1.60 -2.01
N THR A 172 11.67 1.57 -3.03
CA THR A 172 10.50 2.45 -3.18
C THR A 172 9.42 2.14 -2.14
N GLU A 173 9.13 0.86 -1.91
CA GLU A 173 8.15 0.36 -0.96
C GLU A 173 8.65 0.46 0.50
N PHE A 174 9.94 0.16 0.74
CA PHE A 174 10.60 0.35 2.04
C PHE A 174 10.73 1.84 2.43
N HIS A 175 10.93 2.75 1.47
CA HIS A 175 11.02 4.20 1.71
C HIS A 175 9.72 4.98 1.44
N LYS A 176 8.57 4.30 1.26
CA LYS A 176 7.23 4.91 1.08
C LYS A 176 7.13 5.94 -0.05
N GLY A 177 7.81 5.74 -1.17
CA GLY A 177 7.85 6.73 -2.24
C GLY A 177 7.90 6.14 -3.63
N LYS A 178 6.74 5.92 -4.27
CA LYS A 178 6.65 5.67 -5.73
C LYS A 178 7.47 6.72 -6.48
N ARG A 179 8.34 6.28 -7.39
CA ARG A 179 9.07 7.18 -8.30
C ARG A 179 8.06 8.07 -9.02
N ARG A 180 8.17 9.38 -8.86
CA ARG A 180 7.23 10.36 -9.44
C ARG A 180 7.80 10.90 -10.75
N ALA A 181 6.94 11.09 -11.75
CA ALA A 181 7.32 11.74 -13.00
C ALA A 181 7.95 13.12 -12.75
N LEU A 182 8.95 13.50 -13.56
CA LEU A 182 9.72 14.74 -13.40
C LEU A 182 8.83 16.00 -13.26
N LYS A 183 7.76 16.08 -14.06
CA LYS A 183 6.75 17.17 -13.97
C LYS A 183 6.09 17.26 -12.59
N VAL A 184 5.79 16.11 -11.97
CA VAL A 184 5.19 16.04 -10.63
C VAL A 184 6.18 16.48 -9.57
N VAL A 185 7.45 16.06 -9.68
CA VAL A 185 8.53 16.46 -8.75
C VAL A 185 8.78 17.96 -8.77
N LYS A 186 8.80 18.58 -9.96
CA LYS A 186 8.92 20.05 -10.11
C LYS A 186 7.78 20.79 -9.43
N LYS A 187 6.54 20.39 -9.69
CA LYS A 187 5.36 21.02 -9.07
C LYS A 187 5.41 20.91 -7.54
N GLN A 188 5.87 19.79 -7.03
CA GLN A 188 6.00 19.55 -5.59
C GLN A 188 7.13 20.36 -4.94
N LEU A 189 8.29 20.50 -5.61
CA LEU A 189 9.38 21.38 -5.17
C LEU A 189 8.90 22.83 -4.99
N GLU A 190 7.99 23.28 -5.85
CA GLU A 190 7.43 24.63 -5.75
C GLU A 190 6.39 24.77 -4.65
N MET A 191 5.50 23.79 -4.49
CA MET A 191 4.31 23.90 -3.65
C MET A 191 4.51 23.46 -2.19
N SER A 192 5.42 22.53 -1.91
CA SER A 192 5.40 21.79 -0.63
C SER A 192 6.77 21.60 0.01
N LEU A 193 7.75 22.47 -0.27
CA LEU A 193 9.06 22.37 0.37
C LEU A 193 9.03 22.99 1.79
N PRO A 194 9.34 22.22 2.85
CA PRO A 194 9.36 22.72 4.22
C PRO A 194 10.34 23.89 4.39
N ILE A 195 10.05 24.82 5.31
CA ILE A 195 10.88 26.01 5.57
C ILE A 195 12.34 25.63 5.85
N SER A 196 12.57 24.56 6.62
CA SER A 196 13.90 24.04 6.95
C SER A 196 14.71 23.58 5.74
N LEU A 197 14.07 23.32 4.60
CA LEU A 197 14.70 22.83 3.37
C LEU A 197 14.69 23.88 2.24
N GLN A 198 14.17 25.09 2.49
CA GLN A 198 14.11 26.16 1.48
C GLN A 198 15.47 26.56 0.92
N VAL A 199 16.54 26.43 1.71
CA VAL A 199 17.93 26.65 1.28
C VAL A 199 18.33 25.78 0.08
N PHE A 200 17.71 24.60 -0.07
CA PHE A 200 17.99 23.67 -1.17
C PHE A 200 17.11 23.91 -2.40
N LYS A 201 16.14 24.83 -2.35
CA LYS A 201 15.18 25.04 -3.45
C LYS A 201 15.87 25.45 -4.75
N VAL A 202 16.84 26.36 -4.66
CA VAL A 202 17.60 26.84 -5.83
C VAL A 202 18.51 25.74 -6.41
N PRO A 203 19.34 25.03 -5.62
CA PRO A 203 20.08 23.85 -6.11
C PRO A 203 19.19 22.78 -6.75
N LEU A 204 18.04 22.45 -6.15
CA LEU A 204 17.12 21.44 -6.67
C LEU A 204 16.47 21.85 -8.00
N ARG A 205 16.16 23.14 -8.20
CA ARG A 205 15.71 23.64 -9.50
C ARG A 205 16.77 23.42 -10.58
N LYS A 206 18.03 23.72 -10.28
CA LYS A 206 19.14 23.53 -11.22
C LYS A 206 19.33 22.06 -11.58
N LEU A 207 19.22 21.15 -10.61
CA LEU A 207 19.24 19.70 -10.83
C LEU A 207 18.11 19.24 -11.76
N LEU A 208 16.87 19.67 -11.50
CA LEU A 208 15.71 19.28 -12.32
C LEU A 208 15.75 19.89 -13.73
N TYR A 209 16.41 21.03 -13.90
CA TYR A 209 16.63 21.66 -15.20
C TYR A 209 17.78 21.00 -15.99
N ALA A 210 18.86 20.60 -15.31
CA ALA A 210 19.93 19.81 -15.93
C ALA A 210 19.39 18.48 -16.50
N HIS A 211 18.49 17.81 -15.77
CA HIS A 211 17.78 16.62 -16.26
C HIS A 211 16.88 16.85 -17.49
N GLU A 212 16.52 18.10 -17.81
CA GLU A 212 15.79 18.43 -19.04
C GLU A 212 16.72 18.80 -20.20
N ILE A 213 17.75 19.61 -19.93
CA ILE A 213 18.72 20.00 -20.98
C ILE A 213 19.49 18.79 -21.45
N TRP A 214 19.98 17.97 -20.53
CA TRP A 214 20.78 16.79 -20.88
C TRP A 214 19.95 15.67 -21.52
N LYS A 215 18.62 15.82 -21.60
CA LYS A 215 17.73 14.99 -22.43
C LYS A 215 17.50 15.55 -23.85
N LEU A 216 17.95 16.77 -24.13
CA LEU A 216 17.77 17.49 -25.40
C LEU A 216 19.09 17.73 -26.15
N SER A 217 20.21 17.25 -25.60
CA SER A 217 21.56 17.38 -26.15
C SER A 217 22.20 16.05 -26.53
N GLU A 218 21.40 14.97 -26.52
CA GLU A 218 21.56 13.74 -27.30
C GLU A 218 20.51 13.78 -28.42
#